data_AF-A0A969MUY6-F1
#
_entry.id   AF-A0A969MUY6-F1
#
_cell.length_a   1.000
_cell.length_b   1.000
_cell.length_c   1.000
_cell.angle_alpha   90.00
_cell.angle_beta   90.00
_cell.angle_gamma   90.00
#
_symmetry.space_group_name_H-M   'P 1'
#
loop_
_entity.id
_entity.type
_entity.pdbx_description
1 polymer ?
#
loop_
_entity_poly.entity_id
_entity_poly.type
_entity_poly.pdbx_seq_one_letter_code
_entity_poly.pdbx_strand_id
1 'polypeptide(L)'
;MHEERSDKPSESIDKFAEYTFFAENTQTLADRRQAATQIYIGVNTAIFGLIGFLTEAANMSGDSLPLLTGPLFAVGTFVCIVWDRTICRYRHLINWRFEQLMAMEKELPGSYRMFCREWEAYFSPEAANKKIAFSSLERWLPIVVIGLYIAYGAAFIF
;
A
#
# COMPACT_ATOMS: atom_id res chain seq x y z
N MET A 1 11.72 9.88 -61.48
CA MET A 1 12.05 10.12 -60.06
C MET A 1 11.07 9.31 -59.24
N HIS A 2 11.43 8.06 -58.95
CA HIS A 2 10.70 7.23 -58.00
C HIS A 2 11.26 7.56 -56.63
N GLU A 3 10.44 8.23 -55.81
CA GLU A 3 10.75 8.47 -54.42
C GLU A 3 10.50 7.15 -53.67
N GLU A 4 11.58 6.43 -53.39
CA GLU A 4 11.56 5.26 -52.51
C GLU A 4 11.06 5.73 -51.14
N ARG A 5 9.78 5.48 -50.89
CA ARG A 5 9.20 5.55 -49.55
C ARG A 5 9.90 4.46 -48.74
N SER A 6 10.92 4.87 -48.00
CA SER A 6 11.61 4.07 -46.99
C SER A 6 10.56 3.46 -46.06
N ASP A 7 10.26 2.19 -46.32
CA ASP A 7 9.45 1.35 -45.46
C ASP A 7 10.30 1.09 -44.21
N LYS A 8 10.14 1.94 -43.20
CA LYS A 8 10.70 1.67 -41.88
C LYS A 8 10.07 0.33 -41.45
N PRO A 9 10.87 -0.71 -41.14
CA PRO A 9 10.29 -1.94 -40.62
C PRO A 9 9.49 -1.53 -39.39
N SER A 10 8.18 -1.79 -39.41
CA SER A 10 7.36 -1.68 -38.21
C SER A 10 8.00 -2.60 -37.20
N GLU A 11 8.77 -2.04 -36.27
CA GLU A 11 9.45 -2.78 -35.21
C GLU A 11 8.34 -3.54 -34.46
N SER A 12 8.22 -4.83 -34.76
CA SER A 12 7.17 -5.66 -34.20
C SER A 12 7.50 -5.78 -32.72
N ILE A 13 6.76 -5.04 -31.88
CA ILE A 13 6.93 -5.10 -30.43
C ILE A 13 6.79 -6.55 -30.01
N ASP A 14 7.83 -7.08 -29.36
CA ASP A 14 7.77 -8.39 -28.73
C ASP A 14 6.78 -8.32 -27.56
N LYS A 15 5.54 -8.78 -27.81
CA LYS A 15 4.45 -8.79 -26.84
C LYS A 15 4.81 -9.56 -25.56
N PHE A 16 5.65 -10.59 -25.68
CA PHE A 16 6.06 -11.38 -24.52
C PHE A 16 7.09 -10.61 -23.68
N ALA A 17 8.03 -9.92 -24.32
CA ALA A 17 8.97 -9.03 -23.62
C ALA A 17 8.23 -7.87 -22.93
N GLU A 18 7.28 -7.23 -23.61
CA GLU A 18 6.45 -6.16 -23.04
C GLU A 18 5.66 -6.64 -21.82
N TYR A 19 5.01 -7.81 -21.95
CA TYR A 19 4.29 -8.45 -20.86
C TYR A 19 5.18 -8.75 -19.66
N THR A 20 6.35 -9.34 -19.90
CA THR A 20 7.30 -9.69 -18.83
C THR A 20 7.78 -8.44 -18.10
N PHE A 21 8.19 -7.39 -18.84
CA PHE A 21 8.59 -6.11 -18.27
C PHE A 21 7.46 -5.48 -17.44
N PHE A 22 6.23 -5.51 -17.93
CA PHE A 22 5.07 -4.96 -17.23
C PHE A 22 4.72 -5.76 -15.96
N ALA A 23 4.85 -7.09 -16.01
CA ALA A 23 4.69 -7.97 -14.85
C ALA A 23 5.72 -7.68 -13.75
N GLU A 24 7.01 -7.60 -14.10
CA GLU A 24 8.09 -7.27 -13.17
C GLU A 24 7.92 -5.87 -12.56
N ASN A 25 7.49 -4.89 -13.37
CA ASN A 25 7.24 -3.55 -12.89
C ASN A 25 6.04 -3.51 -11.91
N THR A 26 5.02 -4.32 -12.15
CA THR A 26 3.85 -4.44 -11.27
C THR A 26 4.24 -5.08 -9.94
N GLN A 27 5.10 -6.11 -9.94
CA GLN A 27 5.65 -6.69 -8.72
C GLN A 27 6.44 -5.65 -7.92
N THR A 28 7.33 -4.89 -8.59
CA THR A 28 8.10 -3.81 -7.95
C THR A 28 7.18 -2.78 -7.28
N LEU A 29 6.01 -2.50 -7.86
CA LEU A 29 5.04 -1.59 -7.26
C LEU A 29 4.41 -2.17 -5.98
N ALA A 30 4.13 -3.46 -5.96
CA ALA A 30 3.67 -4.16 -4.76
C ALA A 30 4.74 -4.12 -3.65
N ASP A 31 6.00 -4.35 -4.00
CA ASP A 31 7.13 -4.27 -3.06
C ASP A 31 7.28 -2.85 -2.48
N ARG A 32 7.10 -1.81 -3.31
CA ARG A 32 7.06 -0.41 -2.85
C ARG A 32 5.93 -0.14 -1.87
N ARG A 33 4.74 -0.73 -2.07
CA ARG A 33 3.63 -0.64 -1.10
C ARG A 33 4.03 -1.23 0.25
N GLN A 34 4.65 -2.41 0.25
CA GLN A 34 5.12 -3.07 1.47
C GLN A 34 6.20 -2.23 2.17
N ALA A 35 7.17 -1.71 1.43
CA ALA A 35 8.21 -0.84 1.99
C ALA A 35 7.61 0.44 2.61
N ALA A 36 6.65 1.08 1.95
CA ALA A 36 5.95 2.25 2.49
C ALA A 36 5.24 1.90 3.82
N THR A 37 4.54 0.78 3.88
CA THR A 37 3.90 0.30 5.12
C THR A 37 4.92 0.10 6.25
N GLN A 38 6.08 -0.50 5.98
CA GLN A 38 7.12 -0.68 6.99
C GLN A 38 7.65 0.66 7.53
N ILE A 39 7.80 1.67 6.67
CA ILE A 39 8.19 3.02 7.09
C ILE A 39 7.15 3.60 8.06
N TYR A 40 5.86 3.52 7.75
CA TYR A 40 4.80 4.03 8.62
C TYR A 40 4.74 3.30 9.97
N ILE A 41 4.92 1.97 9.98
CA ILE A 41 5.02 1.19 11.22
C ILE A 41 6.22 1.68 12.04
N GLY A 42 7.39 1.82 11.42
CA GLY A 42 8.60 2.31 12.09
C GLY A 42 8.42 3.70 12.71
N VAL A 43 7.79 4.63 11.99
CA VAL A 43 7.48 5.98 12.50
C VAL A 43 6.54 5.91 13.70
N ASN A 44 5.46 5.13 13.64
CA ASN A 44 4.54 4.99 14.77
C ASN A 44 5.22 4.35 15.99
N THR A 45 6.03 3.31 15.79
CA THR A 45 6.84 2.69 16.85
C THR A 45 7.79 3.70 17.50
N ALA A 46 8.46 4.55 16.70
CA ALA A 46 9.33 5.60 17.22
C ALA A 46 8.56 6.63 18.05
N ILE A 47 7.37 7.04 17.60
CA ILE A 47 6.49 7.96 18.34
C ILE A 47 6.06 7.33 19.67
N PHE A 48 5.62 6.07 19.68
CA PHE A 48 5.25 5.38 20.93
C PHE A 48 6.45 5.24 21.88
N GLY A 49 7.63 4.90 21.35
CA GLY A 49 8.86 4.85 22.15
C GLY A 49 9.20 6.19 22.78
N LEU A 50 9.04 7.29 22.03
CA LEU A 50 9.26 8.64 22.54
C LEU A 50 8.21 9.03 23.61
N ILE A 51 6.93 8.70 23.40
CA ILE A 51 5.88 8.92 24.40
C ILE A 51 6.22 8.15 25.68
N GLY A 52 6.53 6.85 25.58
CA GLY A 52 6.90 6.01 26.72
C GLY A 52 8.11 6.56 27.48
N PHE A 53 9.16 6.93 26.76
CA PHE A 53 10.35 7.55 27.34
C PHE A 53 10.03 8.86 28.04
N LEU A 54 9.23 9.75 27.43
CA LEU A 54 8.84 11.02 28.04
C LEU A 54 7.97 10.80 29.28
N THR A 55 7.07 9.81 29.28
CA THR A 55 6.25 9.50 30.46
C THR A 55 7.09 8.98 31.63
N GLU A 56 8.13 8.19 31.35
CA GLU A 56 9.04 7.67 32.37
C GLU A 56 10.03 8.75 32.87
N ALA A 57 10.68 9.44 31.94
CA ALA A 57 11.70 10.46 32.23
C ALA A 57 11.11 11.69 32.92
N ALA A 58 9.86 12.05 32.63
CA ALA A 58 9.26 13.22 33.23
C ALA A 58 8.98 13.00 34.73
N ASN A 59 8.74 11.77 35.22
CA ASN A 59 8.30 11.52 36.61
C ASN A 59 7.16 12.47 37.07
N MET A 60 6.46 13.08 36.09
CA MET A 60 5.59 14.24 36.27
C MET A 60 4.17 13.74 36.32
N SER A 61 3.71 13.46 37.54
CA SER A 61 2.29 13.39 37.86
C SER A 61 1.75 14.83 37.93
N GLY A 62 1.42 15.42 36.78
CA GLY A 62 0.87 16.78 36.75
C GLY A 62 0.38 17.25 35.38
N ASP A 63 -0.37 18.35 35.38
CA ASP A 63 -1.07 18.97 34.24
C ASP A 63 -0.21 19.28 33.00
N SER A 64 1.12 19.19 33.09
CA SER A 64 2.06 19.42 31.99
C SER A 64 2.26 18.22 31.06
N LEU A 65 1.91 17.00 31.49
CA LEU A 65 2.13 15.77 30.71
C LEU A 65 1.26 15.71 29.44
N PRO A 66 -0.04 16.09 29.48
CA PRO A 66 -0.87 16.20 28.27
C PRO A 66 -0.36 17.29 27.31
N LEU A 67 0.23 18.37 27.82
CA LEU A 67 0.77 19.46 26.99
C LEU A 67 1.98 19.01 26.18
N LEU A 68 2.83 18.15 26.77
CA LEU A 68 4.02 17.63 26.12
C LEU A 68 3.73 16.47 25.15
N THR A 69 2.80 15.58 25.51
CA THR A 69 2.48 14.38 24.72
C THR A 69 1.39 14.60 23.67
N GLY A 70 0.50 15.58 23.87
CA GLY A 70 -0.58 15.95 22.93
C GLY A 70 -0.11 16.18 21.49
N PRO A 71 0.95 16.97 21.24
CA PRO A 71 1.50 17.14 19.90
C PRO A 71 1.96 15.83 19.25
N LEU A 72 2.54 14.89 20.03
CA LEU A 72 2.99 13.60 19.51
C LEU A 72 1.80 12.73 19.09
N PHE A 73 0.68 12.75 19.82
CA PHE A 73 -0.56 12.09 19.41
C PHE A 73 -1.14 12.68 18.12
N ALA A 74 -1.11 14.01 17.99
CA ALA A 74 -1.57 14.68 16.77
C ALA A 74 -0.71 14.29 15.56
N VAL A 75 0.62 14.25 15.72
CA VAL A 75 1.55 13.80 14.68
C VAL A 75 1.32 12.33 14.33
N GLY A 76 1.21 11.44 15.33
CA GLY A 76 0.92 10.01 15.09
C GLY A 76 -0.39 9.79 14.35
N THR A 77 -1.45 10.48 14.75
CA THR A 77 -2.76 10.44 14.07
C THR A 77 -2.65 10.91 12.62
N PHE A 78 -1.94 12.02 12.38
CA PHE A 78 -1.70 12.53 11.03
C PHE A 78 -0.93 11.52 10.17
N VAL A 79 0.11 10.88 10.74
CA VAL A 79 0.87 9.82 10.06
C VAL A 79 -0.04 8.65 9.67
N CYS A 80 -0.95 8.21 10.55
CA CYS A 80 -1.91 7.16 10.24
C CYS A 80 -2.88 7.55 9.11
N ILE A 81 -3.37 8.79 9.08
CA ILE A 81 -4.25 9.28 8.00
C ILE A 81 -3.49 9.28 6.66
N VAL A 82 -2.24 9.72 6.66
CA VAL A 82 -1.40 9.69 5.45
C VAL A 82 -1.13 8.25 5.02
N TRP A 83 -0.86 7.35 5.96
CA TRP A 83 -0.65 5.92 5.70
C TRP A 83 -1.87 5.27 5.02
N ASP A 84 -3.08 5.49 5.55
CA ASP A 84 -4.32 4.96 4.96
C ASP A 84 -4.52 5.46 3.52
N ARG A 85 -4.31 6.76 3.28
CA ARG A 85 -4.40 7.34 1.94
C ARG A 85 -3.37 6.76 0.98
N THR A 86 -2.14 6.54 1.45
CA THR A 86 -1.07 5.93 0.66
C THR A 86 -1.43 4.49 0.27
N ILE A 87 -1.88 3.65 1.20
CA ILE A 87 -2.35 2.29 0.91
C ILE A 87 -3.47 2.32 -0.12
N CYS A 88 -4.45 3.21 0.07
CA CYS A 88 -5.58 3.33 -0.83
C CYS A 88 -5.14 3.67 -2.27
N ARG A 89 -4.18 4.59 -2.44
CA ARG A 89 -3.63 4.93 -3.78
C ARG A 89 -2.90 3.76 -4.42
N TYR A 90 -2.00 3.10 -3.69
CA TYR A 90 -1.29 1.93 -4.21
C TYR A 90 -2.25 0.82 -4.62
N ARG A 91 -3.30 0.57 -3.83
CA ARG A 91 -4.31 -0.44 -4.15
C ARG A 91 -5.01 -0.17 -5.48
N HIS A 92 -5.48 1.05 -5.72
CA HIS A 92 -6.14 1.38 -6.99
C HIS A 92 -5.19 1.21 -8.17
N LEU A 93 -3.94 1.66 -8.03
CA LEU A 93 -2.95 1.55 -9.09
C LEU A 93 -2.55 0.09 -9.38
N ILE A 94 -2.33 -0.71 -8.33
CA ILE A 94 -1.98 -2.12 -8.46
C ILE A 94 -3.15 -2.87 -9.10
N ASN A 95 -4.39 -2.66 -8.65
CA ASN A 95 -5.57 -3.29 -9.27
C ASN A 95 -5.67 -2.96 -10.76
N TRP A 96 -5.49 -1.69 -11.13
CA TRP A 96 -5.48 -1.29 -12.54
C TRP A 96 -4.35 -1.98 -13.34
N ARG A 97 -3.15 -2.10 -12.77
CA ARG A 97 -2.03 -2.83 -13.41
C ARG A 97 -2.35 -4.31 -13.61
N PHE A 98 -2.97 -4.97 -12.62
CA PHE A 98 -3.43 -6.36 -12.75
C PHE A 98 -4.47 -6.51 -13.87
N GLU A 99 -5.41 -5.57 -14.00
CA GLU A 99 -6.38 -5.57 -15.10
C GLU A 99 -5.69 -5.47 -16.48
N GLN A 100 -4.68 -4.62 -16.61
CA GLN A 100 -3.89 -4.54 -17.84
C GLN A 100 -3.09 -5.83 -18.11
N LEU A 101 -2.47 -6.42 -17.09
CA LEU A 101 -1.75 -7.69 -17.22
C LEU A 101 -2.67 -8.80 -17.75
N MET A 102 -3.88 -8.91 -17.21
CA MET A 102 -4.89 -9.87 -17.67
C MET A 102 -5.33 -9.60 -19.11
N ALA A 103 -5.42 -8.32 -19.52
CA ALA A 103 -5.72 -7.97 -20.91
C ALA A 103 -4.58 -8.41 -21.84
N MET A 104 -3.32 -8.16 -21.47
CA MET A 104 -2.13 -8.60 -22.22
C MET A 104 -2.06 -10.14 -22.31
N GLU A 105 -2.35 -10.87 -21.22
CA GLU A 105 -2.37 -12.34 -21.22
C GLU A 105 -3.37 -12.93 -22.23
N LYS A 106 -4.48 -12.24 -22.51
CA LYS A 106 -5.48 -12.71 -23.50
C LYS A 106 -4.97 -12.63 -24.94
N GLU A 107 -4.04 -11.71 -25.21
CA GLU A 107 -3.43 -11.54 -26.52
C GLU A 107 -2.22 -12.46 -26.76
N LEU A 108 -1.71 -13.11 -25.71
CA LEU A 108 -0.57 -14.02 -25.80
C LEU A 108 -1.01 -15.45 -26.16
N PRO A 109 -0.66 -15.96 -27.37
CA PRO A 109 -1.03 -17.31 -27.78
C PRO A 109 -0.32 -18.36 -26.91
N GLY A 110 -1.05 -19.36 -26.43
CA GLY A 110 -0.51 -20.44 -25.59
C GLY A 110 -0.23 -20.06 -24.13
N SER A 111 -0.55 -18.83 -23.70
CA SER A 111 -0.44 -18.44 -22.28
C SER A 111 -1.39 -19.27 -21.40
N TYR A 112 -0.89 -19.72 -20.24
CA TYR A 112 -1.70 -20.37 -19.21
C TYR A 112 -2.63 -19.39 -18.46
N ARG A 113 -2.50 -18.08 -18.75
CA ARG A 113 -3.31 -16.99 -18.18
C ARG A 113 -3.30 -17.00 -16.65
N MET A 114 -2.11 -17.00 -16.07
CA MET A 114 -1.92 -17.16 -14.63
C MET A 114 -2.59 -16.03 -13.85
N PHE A 115 -2.45 -14.79 -14.31
CA PHE A 115 -3.04 -13.62 -13.63
C PHE A 115 -4.56 -13.60 -13.76
N CYS A 116 -5.12 -14.03 -14.90
CA CYS A 116 -6.57 -14.19 -15.03
C CYS A 116 -7.11 -15.22 -14.02
N ARG A 117 -6.42 -16.35 -13.87
CA ARG A 117 -6.81 -17.43 -12.95
C ARG A 117 -6.65 -17.03 -11.49
N GLU A 118 -5.58 -16.31 -11.17
CA GLU A 118 -5.38 -15.73 -9.83
C GLU A 118 -6.51 -14.76 -9.49
N TRP A 119 -6.86 -13.87 -10.42
CA TRP A 119 -7.98 -12.95 -10.24
C TRP A 119 -9.29 -13.69 -10.01
N GLU A 120 -9.62 -14.68 -10.84
CA GLU A 120 -10.83 -15.49 -10.68
C GLU A 120 -10.89 -16.21 -9.33
N ALA A 121 -9.76 -16.73 -8.86
CA ALA A 121 -9.66 -17.51 -7.62
C ALA A 121 -9.67 -16.66 -6.34
N TYR A 122 -9.13 -15.43 -6.37
CA TYR A 122 -8.88 -14.64 -5.16
C TYR A 122 -9.52 -13.25 -5.15
N PHE A 123 -9.80 -12.68 -6.32
CA PHE A 123 -10.21 -11.27 -6.45
C PHE A 123 -11.56 -11.08 -7.16
N SER A 124 -12.12 -12.12 -7.77
CA SER A 124 -13.46 -12.08 -8.35
C SER A 124 -14.52 -11.73 -7.29
N PRO A 125 -15.61 -11.03 -7.65
CA PRO A 125 -16.67 -10.69 -6.69
C PRO A 125 -17.24 -11.89 -5.93
N GLU A 126 -17.24 -13.07 -6.58
CA GLU A 126 -17.66 -14.34 -5.98
C GLU A 126 -16.63 -14.88 -4.98
N ALA A 127 -15.32 -14.71 -5.24
CA ALA A 127 -14.24 -15.07 -4.32
C ALA A 127 -14.06 -14.05 -3.17
N ALA A 128 -14.33 -12.77 -3.43
CA ALA A 128 -14.24 -11.68 -2.44
C ALA A 128 -15.18 -11.87 -1.25
N ASN A 129 -16.27 -12.62 -1.43
CA ASN A 129 -17.21 -12.97 -0.36
C ASN A 129 -16.70 -14.13 0.53
N LYS A 130 -15.65 -14.85 0.12
CA LYS A 130 -15.11 -16.04 0.81
C LYS A 130 -13.76 -15.83 1.49
N LYS A 131 -12.97 -14.81 1.13
CA LYS A 131 -11.65 -14.56 1.71
C LYS A 131 -11.48 -13.08 2.04
N ILE A 132 -11.09 -12.82 3.30
CA ILE A 132 -10.56 -11.53 3.73
C ILE A 132 -9.40 -11.20 2.79
N ALA A 133 -9.60 -10.27 1.86
CA ALA A 133 -8.54 -9.85 0.96
C ALA A 133 -7.38 -9.31 1.81
N PHE A 134 -6.14 -9.66 1.53
CA PHE A 134 -4.96 -9.11 2.24
C PHE A 134 -5.01 -7.57 2.36
N SER A 135 -5.61 -6.92 1.36
CA SER A 135 -5.84 -5.48 1.34
C SER A 135 -6.78 -4.96 2.45
N SER A 136 -7.73 -5.75 2.96
CA SER A 136 -8.56 -5.32 4.08
C SER A 136 -7.76 -5.30 5.38
N LEU A 137 -6.92 -6.32 5.63
CA LEU A 137 -6.05 -6.36 6.80
C LEU A 137 -5.10 -5.16 6.87
N GLU A 138 -4.46 -4.81 5.75
CA GLU A 138 -3.59 -3.62 5.68
C GLU A 138 -4.34 -2.31 5.98
N ARG A 139 -5.63 -2.21 5.63
CA ARG A 139 -6.46 -1.03 5.91
C ARG A 139 -6.85 -0.91 7.39
N TRP A 140 -6.98 -2.04 8.09
CA TRP A 140 -7.31 -2.03 9.51
C TRP A 140 -6.13 -1.59 10.38
N LEU A 141 -4.88 -1.79 9.93
CA LEU A 141 -3.68 -1.43 10.71
C LEU A 141 -3.61 0.06 11.10
N PRO A 142 -3.74 1.05 10.18
CA PRO A 142 -3.77 2.46 10.57
C PRO A 142 -4.89 2.78 11.57
N ILE A 143 -6.07 2.16 11.40
CA ILE A 143 -7.24 2.40 12.26
C ILE A 143 -6.98 1.88 13.68
N VAL A 144 -6.38 0.70 13.81
CA VAL A 144 -5.98 0.13 15.11
C VAL A 144 -5.00 1.06 15.82
N VAL A 145 -4.01 1.60 15.09
CA VAL A 145 -3.03 2.53 15.68
C VAL A 145 -3.67 3.85 16.10
N ILE A 146 -4.61 4.40 15.31
CA ILE A 146 -5.42 5.56 15.72
C ILE A 146 -6.21 5.25 17.00
N GLY A 147 -6.83 4.07 17.07
CA GLY A 147 -7.55 3.62 18.27
C GLY A 147 -6.63 3.57 19.50
N LEU A 148 -5.39 3.08 19.34
CA LEU A 148 -4.39 3.08 20.41
C LEU A 148 -4.02 4.51 20.84
N TYR A 149 -3.81 5.44 19.90
CA TYR A 149 -3.53 6.84 20.24
C TYR A 149 -4.69 7.50 21.00
N ILE A 150 -5.94 7.24 20.61
CA ILE A 150 -7.12 7.76 21.30
C ILE A 150 -7.24 7.15 22.70
N ALA A 151 -7.09 5.83 22.83
CA ALA A 151 -7.19 5.14 24.11
C ALA A 151 -6.11 5.60 25.10
N TYR A 152 -4.87 5.73 24.62
CA TYR A 152 -3.76 6.21 25.43
C TYR A 152 -3.98 7.68 25.80
N GLY A 153 -4.34 8.55 24.86
CA GLY A 153 -4.67 9.95 25.14
C GLY A 153 -5.79 10.13 26.17
N ALA A 154 -6.85 9.31 26.10
CA ALA A 154 -7.94 9.33 27.07
C ALA A 154 -7.49 8.90 28.48
N ALA A 155 -6.61 7.91 28.59
CA ALA A 155 -6.07 7.43 29.86
C ALA A 155 -5.16 8.44 30.57
N PHE A 156 -4.65 9.47 29.86
CA PHE A 156 -3.89 10.57 30.47
C PHE A 156 -4.76 11.77 30.84
N ILE A 157 -6.02 11.81 30.40
CA ILE A 157 -6.97 12.89 30.70
C ILE A 157 -7.84 12.56 31.93
N PHE A 158 -8.06 11.27 32.22
CA PHE A 158 -8.79 10.76 33.39
C PHE A 158 -7.84 10.22 34.46
#